data_AF-A0A4R5DJH3-F1
#
_entry.id   AF-A0A4R5DJH3-F1
#
_cell.length_a   1.000
_cell.length_b   1.000
_cell.length_c   1.000
_cell.angle_alpha   90.00
_cell.angle_beta   90.00
_cell.angle_gamma   90.00
#
_symmetry.space_group_name_H-M   'P 1'
#
loop_
_entity.id
_entity.type
_entity.pdbx_description
1 polymer ?
#
loop_
_entity_poly.entity_id
_entity_poly.type
_entity_poly.pdbx_seq_one_letter_code
_entity_poly.pdbx_strand_id
1 'polypeptide(L)'
;MKQFSILLFLVMLLAGCSKIPSVEQEQIEVIIPYPNPSDNRVNLYVKNQEKVSYQIQVFNPKAKIIFEEDVPAGSVINSFSLDLSDHPKGSYQAIVKMNSVTYSQKFLKI
;
A
#
# COMPACT_ATOMS: atom_id res chain seq x y z
N MET A 1 -41.39 -34.72 28.31
CA MET A 1 -40.13 -34.02 28.66
C MET A 1 -38.95 -34.46 27.80
N LYS A 2 -39.05 -34.44 26.46
CA LYS A 2 -37.94 -34.85 25.56
C LYS A 2 -37.67 -33.88 24.41
N GLN A 3 -38.57 -32.94 24.13
CA GLN A 3 -38.41 -31.98 23.03
C GLN A 3 -37.72 -30.67 23.42
N PHE A 4 -37.63 -30.37 24.73
CA PHE A 4 -36.98 -29.15 25.21
C PHE A 4 -35.45 -29.19 25.11
N SER A 5 -34.86 -30.39 25.03
CA SER A 5 -33.39 -30.57 25.00
C SER A 5 -32.76 -30.35 23.63
N ILE A 6 -33.54 -30.41 22.54
CA ILE A 6 -33.03 -30.27 21.17
C ILE A 6 -32.90 -28.77 20.81
N LEU A 7 -33.76 -27.92 21.37
CA LEU A 7 -33.76 -26.48 21.09
C LEU A 7 -32.53 -25.77 21.68
N LEU A 8 -31.98 -26.27 22.79
CA LEU A 8 -30.82 -25.67 23.47
C LEU A 8 -29.50 -25.91 22.74
N PHE A 9 -29.40 -26.99 21.94
CA PHE A 9 -28.18 -27.31 21.19
C PHE A 9 -28.05 -26.48 19.90
N LEU A 10 -29.18 -26.01 19.34
CA LEU A 10 -29.20 -25.19 18.12
C LEU A 10 -28.76 -23.74 18.38
N VAL A 11 -28.98 -23.21 19.58
CA VAL A 11 -28.62 -21.82 19.94
C VAL A 11 -27.11 -21.65 20.16
N MET A 12 -26.40 -22.68 20.61
CA MET A 12 -24.93 -22.63 20.75
C MET A 12 -24.17 -22.68 19.42
N LEU A 13 -24.79 -23.19 18.34
CA LEU A 13 -24.16 -23.22 17.02
C LEU A 13 -24.22 -21.85 16.28
N LEU A 14 -25.06 -20.92 16.75
CA LEU A 14 -25.17 -19.56 16.20
C LEU A 14 -24.34 -18.52 16.95
N ALA A 15 -23.66 -18.90 18.04
CA ALA A 15 -22.65 -18.07 18.72
C ALA A 15 -21.28 -18.11 18.01
N GLY A 16 -21.27 -18.43 16.71
CA GLY A 16 -20.09 -18.55 15.87
C GLY A 16 -19.43 -17.19 15.61
N CYS A 17 -18.44 -16.88 16.45
CA CYS A 17 -17.29 -16.00 16.19
C CYS A 17 -17.58 -14.68 15.45
N SER A 18 -18.04 -13.67 16.20
CA SER A 18 -17.73 -12.27 15.87
C SER A 18 -16.24 -12.02 16.12
N LYS A 19 -15.35 -12.58 15.29
CA LYS A 19 -13.98 -12.09 15.21
C LYS A 19 -14.08 -10.68 14.64
N ILE A 20 -14.02 -9.70 15.54
CA ILE A 20 -13.77 -8.31 15.16
C ILE A 20 -12.52 -8.37 14.28
N PRO A 21 -12.57 -7.95 13.01
CA PRO A 21 -11.36 -7.88 12.21
C PRO A 21 -10.43 -6.93 12.96
N SER A 22 -9.31 -7.46 13.46
CA SER A 22 -8.25 -6.58 13.98
C SER A 22 -7.87 -5.69 12.81
N VAL A 23 -8.03 -4.38 12.99
CA VAL A 23 -7.57 -3.38 12.03
C VAL A 23 -6.06 -3.61 11.90
N GLU A 24 -5.67 -4.30 10.82
CA GLU A 24 -4.29 -4.53 10.45
C GLU A 24 -3.73 -3.16 10.09
N GLN A 25 -2.96 -2.59 11.03
CA GLN A 25 -2.38 -1.26 10.85
C GLN A 25 -1.51 -1.28 9.60
N GLU A 26 -1.69 -0.31 8.69
CA GLU A 26 -0.88 -0.22 7.47
C GLU A 26 0.60 -0.11 7.84
N GLN A 27 1.35 -1.18 7.55
CA GLN A 27 2.76 -1.33 7.95
C GLN A 27 3.71 -0.46 7.11
N ILE A 28 3.23 -0.01 5.94
CA ILE A 28 3.95 0.86 5.04
C ILE A 28 3.00 1.86 4.38
N GLU A 29 3.48 3.07 4.22
CA GLU A 29 2.75 4.19 3.65
C GLU A 29 3.59 4.83 2.55
N VAL A 30 2.99 5.04 1.37
CA VAL A 30 3.62 5.74 0.24
C VAL A 30 3.03 7.14 0.17
N ILE A 31 3.82 8.13 0.56
CA ILE A 31 3.38 9.51 0.67
C ILE A 31 3.91 10.30 -0.51
N ILE A 32 3.01 11.05 -1.15
CA ILE A 32 3.35 12.02 -2.20
C ILE A 32 3.02 13.41 -1.63
N PRO A 33 4.04 14.26 -1.39
CA PRO A 33 3.85 15.57 -0.81
C PRO A 33 3.09 16.49 -1.76
N TYR A 34 2.37 17.45 -1.19
CA TYR A 34 1.73 18.54 -1.95
C TYR A 34 2.78 19.57 -2.39
N PRO A 35 2.66 20.20 -3.58
CA PRO A 35 1.58 20.05 -4.55
C PRO A 35 1.68 18.80 -5.41
N ASN A 36 0.53 18.15 -5.58
CA ASN A 36 0.26 17.17 -6.63
C ASN A 36 -0.96 17.74 -7.39
N PRO A 37 -0.82 18.15 -8.66
CA PRO A 37 0.19 17.74 -9.63
C PRO A 37 1.58 18.40 -9.52
N SER A 38 2.59 17.72 -10.07
CA SER A 38 3.95 18.22 -10.24
C SER A 38 4.25 18.56 -11.71
N ASP A 39 5.05 19.60 -11.98
CA ASP A 39 5.50 19.91 -13.35
C ASP A 39 6.52 18.88 -13.85
N ASN A 40 7.74 18.88 -13.30
CA ASN A 40 8.84 18.07 -13.82
C ASN A 40 9.53 17.21 -12.76
N ARG A 41 9.25 17.40 -11.48
CA ARG A 41 9.90 16.66 -10.40
C ARG A 41 8.88 16.24 -9.37
N VAL A 42 8.93 14.96 -8.99
CA VAL A 42 8.12 14.42 -7.90
C VAL A 42 9.05 13.87 -6.83
N ASN A 43 8.68 14.10 -5.58
CA ASN A 43 9.32 13.45 -4.43
C ASN A 43 8.36 12.38 -3.91
N LEU A 44 8.86 11.19 -3.65
CA LEU A 44 8.12 10.09 -3.05
C LEU A 44 8.75 9.78 -1.70
N TYR A 45 7.93 9.59 -0.68
CA TYR A 45 8.38 9.11 0.62
C TYR A 45 7.75 7.77 0.91
N VAL A 46 8.58 6.82 1.32
CA VAL A 46 8.12 5.50 1.75
C VAL A 46 8.42 5.37 3.24
N LYS A 47 7.35 5.27 4.03
CA LYS A 47 7.43 5.07 5.47
C LYS A 47 7.16 3.60 5.76
N ASN A 48 8.18 2.85 6.14
CA ASN A 48 8.16 1.43 6.43
C ASN A 48 8.43 1.22 7.94
N GLN A 49 7.38 0.99 8.72
CA GLN A 49 7.51 0.88 10.17
C GLN A 49 8.23 -0.41 10.60
N GLU A 50 8.16 -1.46 9.79
CA GLU A 50 8.78 -2.76 10.07
C GLU A 50 10.27 -2.79 9.75
N LYS A 51 10.78 -1.79 9.01
CA LYS A 51 12.17 -1.71 8.55
C LYS A 51 12.60 -2.94 7.74
N VAL A 52 11.69 -3.62 7.07
CA VAL A 52 11.98 -4.77 6.20
C VAL A 52 12.41 -4.29 4.80
N SER A 53 13.00 -5.17 3.99
CA SER A 53 13.33 -4.81 2.61
C SER A 53 12.06 -4.70 1.75
N TYR A 54 12.10 -3.83 0.75
CA TYR A 54 11.00 -3.68 -0.21
C TYR A 54 11.54 -3.23 -1.57
N GLN A 55 10.71 -3.37 -2.59
CA GLN A 55 10.97 -2.84 -3.93
C GLN A 55 10.01 -1.70 -4.23
N ILE A 56 10.50 -0.60 -4.77
CA ILE A 56 9.69 0.49 -5.32
C ILE A 56 9.81 0.51 -6.83
N GLN A 57 8.68 0.68 -7.53
CA GLN A 57 8.59 0.85 -8.97
C GLN A 57 7.70 2.05 -9.31
N VAL A 58 8.08 2.87 -10.27
CA VAL A 58 7.22 3.96 -10.79
C VAL A 58 6.90 3.72 -12.25
N PHE A 59 5.61 3.74 -12.57
CA PHE A 59 5.07 3.54 -13.90
C PHE A 59 4.58 4.87 -14.45
N ASN A 60 4.86 5.11 -15.73
CA ASN A 60 4.34 6.25 -16.48
C ASN A 60 2.92 5.97 -17.04
N PRO A 61 2.26 6.96 -17.67
CA PRO A 61 0.90 6.79 -18.23
C PRO A 61 0.77 5.70 -19.30
N LYS A 62 1.88 5.22 -19.86
CA LYS A 62 1.94 4.12 -20.84
C LYS A 62 2.27 2.78 -20.19
N ALA A 63 2.16 2.67 -18.87
CA ALA A 63 2.48 1.50 -18.06
C ALA A 63 3.93 1.00 -18.22
N LYS A 64 4.87 1.89 -18.56
CA LYS A 64 6.30 1.57 -18.57
C LYS A 64 6.93 1.95 -17.24
N ILE A 65 7.77 1.06 -16.71
CA ILE A 65 8.62 1.35 -15.55
C ILE A 65 9.64 2.42 -15.96
N ILE A 66 9.70 3.50 -15.19
CA ILE A 66 10.65 4.61 -15.36
C ILE A 66 11.61 4.75 -14.17
N PHE A 67 11.30 4.05 -13.07
CA PHE A 67 12.13 3.98 -11.88
C PHE A 67 11.88 2.65 -11.18
N GLU A 68 12.94 2.00 -10.72
CA GLU A 68 12.90 0.77 -9.95
C GLU A 68 14.10 0.72 -9.01
N GLU A 69 13.85 0.45 -7.74
CA GLU A 69 14.91 0.34 -6.73
C GLU A 69 14.53 -0.70 -5.66
N ASP A 70 15.49 -1.56 -5.33
CA ASP A 70 15.40 -2.49 -4.20
C ASP A 70 16.03 -1.81 -2.97
N VAL A 71 15.23 -1.63 -1.92
CA VAL A 71 15.63 -0.92 -0.71
C VAL A 71 15.89 -1.96 0.39
N PRO A 72 17.11 -2.02 0.96
CA PRO A 72 17.41 -2.95 2.03
C PRO A 72 16.68 -2.57 3.32
N ALA A 73 16.57 -3.55 4.21
CA ALA A 73 16.05 -3.37 5.56
C ALA A 73 16.85 -2.32 6.37
N GLY A 74 16.19 -1.62 7.30
CA GLY A 74 16.84 -0.78 8.30
C GLY A 74 16.32 0.66 8.43
N SER A 75 15.89 1.28 7.33
CA SER A 75 15.40 2.66 7.32
C SER A 75 13.88 2.72 7.44
N VAL A 76 13.39 3.54 8.38
CA VAL A 76 11.95 3.77 8.55
C VAL A 76 11.39 4.66 7.44
N ILE A 77 12.15 5.65 7.01
CA ILE A 77 11.73 6.60 5.97
C ILE A 77 12.82 6.62 4.90
N ASN A 78 12.40 6.47 3.65
CA ASN A 78 13.24 6.67 2.48
C ASN A 78 12.59 7.71 1.57
N SER A 79 13.40 8.47 0.85
CA SER A 79 12.93 9.52 -0.06
C SER A 79 13.53 9.33 -1.44
N PHE A 80 12.70 9.41 -2.47
CA PHE A 80 13.08 9.27 -3.87
C PHE A 80 12.69 10.54 -4.60
N SER A 81 13.62 11.14 -5.35
CA SER A 81 13.34 12.31 -6.18
C SER A 81 13.49 11.91 -7.64
N LEU A 82 12.40 12.01 -8.39
CA LEU A 82 12.35 11.58 -9.79
C LEU A 82 12.24 12.79 -10.69
N ASP A 83 13.13 12.85 -11.69
CA ASP A 83 13.00 13.77 -12.82
C ASP A 83 12.05 13.18 -13.85
N LEU A 84 10.99 13.92 -14.15
CA LEU A 84 9.95 13.54 -15.10
C LEU A 84 10.03 14.36 -16.38
N SER A 85 11.02 15.24 -16.56
CA SER A 85 11.07 16.21 -17.67
C SER A 85 10.86 15.56 -19.04
N ASP A 86 11.49 14.41 -19.28
CA ASP A 86 11.43 13.67 -20.55
C ASP A 86 10.25 12.69 -20.66
N HIS A 87 9.35 12.68 -19.67
CA HIS A 87 8.21 11.77 -19.60
C HIS A 87 6.88 12.50 -19.91
N PRO A 88 5.88 11.81 -20.49
CA PRO A 88 4.64 12.46 -20.91
C PRO A 88 3.80 12.95 -19.73
N LYS A 89 2.99 13.99 -19.96
CA LYS A 89 1.95 14.41 -19.01
C LYS A 89 0.94 13.27 -18.78
N GLY A 90 0.33 13.23 -17.60
CA GLY A 90 -0.69 12.24 -17.26
C GLY A 90 -0.49 11.59 -15.88
N SER A 91 -1.22 10.50 -15.65
CA SER A 91 -1.22 9.78 -14.37
C SER A 91 -0.06 8.79 -14.29
N TYR A 92 0.70 8.90 -13.21
CA TYR A 92 1.77 7.99 -12.84
C TYR A 92 1.35 7.17 -11.62
N GLN A 93 2.01 6.04 -11.44
CA GLN A 93 1.75 5.13 -10.33
C GLN A 93 3.06 4.70 -9.69
N ALA A 94 3.23 4.98 -8.40
CA ALA A 94 4.27 4.39 -7.57
C ALA A 94 3.71 3.12 -6.93
N ILE A 95 4.41 2.00 -7.10
CA ILE A 95 4.09 0.70 -6.53
C ILE A 95 5.21 0.31 -5.58
N VAL A 96 4.86 -0.04 -4.35
CA VAL A 96 5.80 -0.60 -3.38
C VAL A 96 5.39 -2.03 -3.07
N LYS A 97 6.30 -2.97 -3.29
CA LYS A 97 6.13 -4.39 -2.98
C LYS A 97 6.95 -4.71 -1.73
N MET A 98 6.28 -5.19 -0.70
CA MET A 98 6.89 -5.53 0.58
C MET A 98 6.29 -6.85 1.07
N ASN A 99 7.13 -7.87 1.24
CA ASN A 99 6.69 -9.23 1.54
C ASN A 99 5.63 -9.72 0.52
N SER A 100 4.42 -10.05 0.98
CA SER A 100 3.29 -10.46 0.13
C SER A 100 2.29 -9.32 -0.14
N VAL A 101 2.62 -8.09 0.22
CA VAL A 101 1.73 -6.93 0.14
C VAL A 101 2.23 -5.94 -0.91
N THR A 102 1.28 -5.37 -1.66
CA THR A 102 1.55 -4.35 -2.68
C THR A 102 0.77 -3.09 -2.35
N TYR A 103 1.49 -1.98 -2.26
CA TYR A 103 0.95 -0.65 -2.01
C TYR A 103 1.07 0.16 -3.29
N SER A 104 0.07 0.98 -3.58
CA SER A 104 0.02 1.75 -4.81
C SER A 104 -0.45 3.18 -4.54
N GLN A 105 0.33 4.15 -4.99
CA GLN A 105 -0.02 5.57 -4.91
C GLN A 105 0.05 6.23 -6.28
N LYS A 106 -0.98 7.02 -6.61
CA LYS A 106 -1.05 7.75 -7.89
C LYS A 106 -0.67 9.21 -7.72
N PHE A 107 -0.06 9.77 -8.76
CA PHE A 107 0.20 11.21 -8.89
C PHE A 107 0.05 11.67 -10.34
N LEU A 108 -0.04 12.98 -10.52
CA LEU A 108 -0.29 13.60 -11.82
C LEU A 108 0.89 14.50 -12.23
N LYS A 109 1.33 14.34 -13.47
CA LYS A 109 2.18 15.31 -14.17
C LYS A 109 1.30 16.16 -15.10
N ILE A 110 1.39 17.49 -14.99
CA ILE A 110 0.62 18.45 -15.82
C ILE A 110 1.45 19.19 -16.85
#